data_AF-A0A257S324-F1
#
_entry.id   AF-A0A257S324-F1
#
_cell.length_a   1.000
_cell.length_b   1.000
_cell.length_c   1.000
_cell.angle_alpha   90.00
_cell.angle_beta   90.00
_cell.angle_gamma   90.00
#
_symmetry.space_group_name_H-M   'P 1'
#
loop_
_entity.id
_entity.type
_entity.pdbx_description
1 polymer ?
#
loop_
_entity_poly.entity_id
_entity_poly.type
_entity_poly.pdbx_seq_one_letter_code
_entity_poly.pdbx_strand_id
1 'polypeptide(L)'
;MRLTASLRAATPHQHVTQVLPTVDKKGLLTGGFGKTSVLPTEGGTAEDRRRARRIRNIRDFIRLQVGDGTGLVITYHGAEAEFTGIPGVDVAHFNAIAGLDAFGVVDCLFVIGRPLATQHTHRDHAVALTGMHPEITELTDVVDYILMRDGRGEPISRKGFVDPSLESIRRAITDAEVIQAVGRARGVNRTADNPARIFVLNDVVLPFSVDTLTSWREITPDVVEKMLGRGAALLSPSDACRVYPDLFCSEEAAKKALRRAQVTRGQTPIITTYMDLSPSAFLIRYQARGARQKKREALCMPGRIDWLRDQLEQMHGPLACFEVTGMQAPVNHENDAEDLMDEPTATTAIIDLAETRRNRCHAATEQAPQYAVSMGETIREWSNARLASLSYTRVHIEAHPQKAA
;
A
#
# COMPACT_ATOMS: atom_id res chain seq x y z
N MET A 1 10.06 -20.02 37.34
CA MET A 1 9.91 -20.64 36.00
C MET A 1 8.71 -19.99 35.32
N ARG A 2 8.92 -18.94 34.50
CA ARG A 2 7.83 -18.30 33.72
C ARG A 2 7.69 -19.10 32.42
N LEU A 3 6.63 -19.90 32.32
CA LEU A 3 6.19 -20.48 31.06
C LEU A 3 5.67 -19.32 30.19
N THR A 4 6.57 -18.71 29.41
CA THR A 4 6.19 -17.76 28.36
C THR A 4 5.77 -18.55 27.13
N ALA A 5 4.68 -19.30 27.23
CA ALA A 5 4.02 -19.83 26.03
C ALA A 5 3.35 -18.64 25.33
N SER A 6 4.05 -18.00 24.38
CA SER A 6 3.39 -17.03 23.52
C SER A 6 2.49 -17.81 22.56
N LEU A 7 1.23 -17.98 22.94
CA LEU A 7 0.21 -18.59 22.09
C LEU A 7 -0.14 -17.57 21.01
N ARG A 8 0.55 -17.64 19.88
CA ARG A 8 0.28 -16.79 18.72
C ARG A 8 -0.70 -17.53 17.83
N ALA A 9 -1.92 -17.03 17.76
CA ALA A 9 -2.88 -17.51 16.77
C ALA A 9 -2.33 -17.19 15.38
N ALA A 10 -2.21 -18.20 14.52
CA ALA A 10 -1.82 -17.98 13.14
C ALA A 10 -2.94 -17.22 12.41
N THR A 11 -2.57 -16.21 11.63
CA THR A 11 -3.49 -15.47 10.76
C THR A 11 -3.00 -15.55 9.31
N PRO A 12 -2.95 -16.76 8.70
CA PRO A 12 -2.29 -16.98 7.42
C PRO A 12 -2.90 -16.14 6.29
N HIS A 13 -4.22 -15.88 6.37
CA HIS A 13 -4.99 -15.13 5.37
C HIS A 13 -5.22 -13.65 5.75
N GLN A 14 -4.51 -13.14 6.75
CA GLN A 14 -4.44 -11.72 7.05
C GLN A 14 -3.06 -11.20 6.62
N HIS A 15 -3.00 -10.19 5.76
CA HIS A 15 -1.75 -9.59 5.32
C HIS A 15 -1.64 -8.17 5.84
N VAL A 16 -0.64 -7.90 6.69
CA VAL A 16 -0.44 -6.61 7.33
C VAL A 16 0.71 -5.87 6.65
N THR A 17 0.40 -4.72 6.05
CA THR A 17 1.38 -3.76 5.55
C THR A 17 1.45 -2.57 6.50
N GLN A 18 2.58 -2.39 7.18
CA GLN A 18 2.82 -1.22 8.01
C GLN A 18 3.56 -0.13 7.23
N VAL A 19 3.06 1.09 7.33
CA VAL A 19 3.46 2.22 6.49
C VAL A 19 3.83 3.40 7.36
N LEU A 20 5.07 3.88 7.24
CA LEU A 20 5.53 5.09 7.91
C LEU A 20 5.67 6.25 6.92
N PRO A 21 5.48 7.52 7.35
CA PRO A 21 5.48 8.66 6.44
C PRO A 21 6.82 8.92 5.73
N THR A 22 7.95 8.64 6.38
CA THR A 22 9.28 9.04 5.90
C THR A 22 10.38 8.14 6.47
N VAL A 23 11.60 8.42 6.03
CA VAL A 23 12.84 7.87 6.57
C VAL A 23 13.59 9.00 7.28
N ASP A 24 14.27 8.69 8.40
CA ASP A 24 15.11 9.62 9.15
C ASP A 24 16.50 9.79 8.53
N LYS A 25 17.36 10.61 9.14
CA LYS A 25 18.73 10.86 8.66
C LYS A 25 19.64 9.62 8.70
N LYS A 26 19.27 8.60 9.48
CA LYS A 26 20.01 7.34 9.64
C LYS A 26 19.48 6.24 8.72
N GLY A 27 18.46 6.52 7.91
CA GLY A 27 17.86 5.53 7.02
C GLY A 27 16.75 4.71 7.68
N LEU A 28 16.32 5.02 8.90
CA LEU A 28 15.24 4.30 9.59
C LEU A 28 13.88 4.88 9.21
N LEU A 29 12.91 4.01 8.95
CA LEU A 29 11.51 4.42 8.80
C LEU A 29 11.03 5.12 10.09
N THR A 30 10.37 6.26 9.94
CA THR A 30 9.95 7.09 11.07
C THR A 30 8.71 7.92 10.79
N GLY A 31 8.14 8.44 11.88
CA GLY A 31 7.00 9.33 11.92
C GLY A 31 5.68 8.58 12.06
N GLY A 32 4.70 9.24 12.66
CA GLY A 32 3.31 8.78 12.65
C GLY A 32 2.49 9.60 11.66
N PHE A 33 1.41 9.02 11.13
CA PHE A 33 0.32 9.78 10.51
C PHE A 33 -0.51 10.49 11.60
N GLY A 34 0.15 11.30 12.43
CA GLY A 34 -0.47 12.04 13.52
C GLY A 34 -1.54 12.99 13.01
N LYS A 35 -2.51 13.34 13.88
CA LYS A 35 -3.64 14.23 13.53
C LYS A 35 -3.19 15.51 12.82
N THR A 36 -2.15 16.17 13.32
CA THR A 36 -1.58 17.40 12.75
C THR A 36 -0.82 17.20 11.43
N SER A 37 -0.49 15.96 11.05
CA SER A 37 0.16 15.63 9.78
C SER A 37 -0.83 15.20 8.69
N VAL A 38 -2.07 14.89 9.10
CA VAL A 38 -3.13 14.35 8.26
C VAL A 38 -4.20 15.41 8.01
N LEU A 39 -4.62 16.14 9.04
CA LEU A 39 -5.70 17.12 8.94
C LEU A 39 -5.19 18.53 8.59
N PRO A 40 -5.76 19.18 7.56
CA PRO A 40 -5.52 20.60 7.33
C PRO A 40 -6.02 21.42 8.53
N THR A 41 -5.32 22.51 8.81
CA THR A 41 -5.73 23.54 9.77
C THR A 41 -6.44 24.67 9.05
N GLU A 42 -7.36 25.37 9.73
CA GLU A 42 -7.97 26.58 9.20
C GLU A 42 -6.90 27.66 9.07
N GLY A 43 -6.63 28.14 7.85
CA GLY A 43 -5.57 29.13 7.61
C GLY A 43 -5.02 29.16 6.19
N GLY A 44 -5.27 28.12 5.38
CA GLY A 44 -4.90 28.11 3.95
C GLY A 44 -3.39 28.15 3.70
N THR A 45 -2.59 27.70 4.67
CA THR A 45 -1.14 27.74 4.61
C THR A 45 -0.57 26.79 3.56
N ALA A 46 0.72 26.93 3.23
CA ALA A 46 1.41 25.97 2.36
C ALA A 46 1.37 24.53 2.94
N GLU A 47 1.42 24.41 4.27
CA GLU A 47 1.32 23.14 4.97
C GLU A 47 -0.09 22.55 4.86
N ASP A 48 -1.16 23.37 4.93
CA ASP A 48 -2.54 22.89 4.72
C ASP A 48 -2.73 22.32 3.30
N ARG A 49 -2.16 22.99 2.29
CA ARG A 49 -2.16 22.46 0.90
C ARG A 49 -1.43 21.12 0.78
N ARG A 50 -0.34 20.94 1.52
CA ARG A 50 0.41 19.68 1.58
C ARG A 50 -0.41 18.57 2.25
N ARG A 51 -1.08 18.87 3.36
CA ARG A 51 -1.96 17.93 4.08
C ARG A 51 -3.17 17.53 3.23
N ALA A 52 -3.83 18.50 2.60
CA ALA A 52 -4.93 18.22 1.67
C ALA A 52 -4.49 17.35 0.48
N ARG A 53 -3.28 17.57 -0.06
CA ARG A 53 -2.70 16.70 -1.09
C ARG A 53 -2.43 15.30 -0.56
N ARG A 54 -1.93 15.17 0.67
CA ARG A 54 -1.70 13.87 1.33
C ARG A 54 -3.01 13.11 1.50
N ILE A 55 -4.07 13.74 2.02
CA ILE A 55 -5.41 13.16 2.11
C ILE A 55 -5.89 12.66 0.76
N ARG A 56 -5.81 13.49 -0.29
CA ARG A 56 -6.21 13.07 -1.65
C ARG A 56 -5.43 11.84 -2.12
N ASN A 57 -4.11 11.80 -1.91
CA ASN A 57 -3.30 10.65 -2.27
C ASN A 57 -3.68 9.39 -1.46
N ILE A 58 -4.03 9.54 -0.18
CA ILE A 58 -4.50 8.41 0.65
C ILE A 58 -5.87 7.93 0.16
N ARG A 59 -6.80 8.83 -0.18
CA ARG A 59 -8.09 8.47 -0.78
C ARG A 59 -7.92 7.71 -2.09
N ASP A 60 -7.01 8.17 -2.95
CA ASP A 60 -6.69 7.49 -4.21
C ASP A 60 -6.08 6.10 -3.94
N PHE A 61 -5.24 5.97 -2.91
CA PHE A 61 -4.66 4.68 -2.50
C PHE A 61 -5.74 3.72 -2.00
N ILE A 62 -6.61 4.18 -1.11
CA ILE A 62 -7.74 3.39 -0.60
C ILE A 62 -8.60 2.88 -1.75
N ARG A 63 -8.99 3.77 -2.68
CA ARG A 63 -9.78 3.38 -3.86
C ARG A 63 -9.11 2.31 -4.71
N LEU A 64 -7.81 2.48 -4.97
CA LEU A 64 -7.05 1.51 -5.74
C LEU A 64 -6.99 0.14 -5.04
N GLN A 65 -6.75 0.15 -3.73
CA GLN A 65 -6.64 -1.07 -2.94
C GLN A 65 -7.99 -1.77 -2.81
N VAL A 66 -9.07 -1.03 -2.53
CA VAL A 66 -10.42 -1.60 -2.37
C VAL A 66 -10.99 -2.08 -3.70
N GLY A 67 -10.79 -1.35 -4.80
CA GLY A 67 -11.35 -1.69 -6.10
C GLY A 67 -12.88 -1.78 -6.04
N ASP A 68 -13.42 -2.93 -6.44
CA ASP A 68 -14.86 -3.24 -6.36
C ASP A 68 -15.23 -4.02 -5.07
N GLY A 69 -14.27 -4.23 -4.16
CA GLY A 69 -14.48 -4.90 -2.88
C GLY A 69 -14.99 -3.98 -1.77
N THR A 70 -14.83 -4.45 -0.55
CA THR A 70 -15.24 -3.79 0.69
C THR A 70 -14.04 -3.30 1.49
N GLY A 71 -14.14 -2.11 2.05
CA GLY A 71 -13.09 -1.49 2.84
C GLY A 71 -13.60 -0.87 4.13
N LEU A 72 -12.72 -0.78 5.13
CA LEU A 72 -12.94 0.03 6.32
C LEU A 72 -11.76 0.97 6.55
N VAL A 73 -12.05 2.23 6.79
CA VAL A 73 -11.07 3.21 7.28
C VAL A 73 -11.35 3.50 8.75
N ILE A 74 -10.34 3.29 9.60
CA ILE A 74 -10.36 3.70 11.01
C ILE A 74 -9.34 4.83 11.17
N THR A 75 -9.80 6.00 11.61
CA THR A 75 -8.95 7.21 11.72
C THR A 75 -9.35 8.09 12.92
N TYR A 76 -8.89 9.33 12.94
CA TYR A 76 -9.34 10.33 13.91
C TYR A 76 -10.78 10.76 13.66
N HIS A 77 -11.55 11.02 14.72
CA HIS A 77 -12.92 11.56 14.62
C HIS A 77 -13.00 12.78 13.67
N GLY A 78 -12.07 13.74 13.82
CA GLY A 78 -12.03 14.93 12.96
C GLY A 78 -11.58 14.68 11.51
N ALA A 79 -11.24 13.43 11.14
CA ALA A 79 -10.80 13.04 9.81
C ALA A 79 -11.78 12.11 9.09
N GLU A 80 -12.89 11.71 9.72
CA GLU A 80 -13.84 10.79 9.09
C GLU A 80 -14.42 11.35 7.80
N ALA A 81 -14.84 12.61 7.82
CA ALA A 81 -15.40 13.31 6.67
C ALA A 81 -14.46 13.25 5.45
N GLU A 82 -13.14 13.28 5.67
CA GLU A 82 -12.10 13.22 4.63
C GLU A 82 -12.02 11.84 3.95
N PHE A 83 -12.65 10.80 4.48
CA PHE A 83 -12.69 9.45 3.90
C PHE A 83 -14.09 8.99 3.52
N THR A 84 -15.13 9.75 3.86
CA THR A 84 -16.50 9.47 3.39
C THR A 84 -16.63 9.56 1.85
N GLY A 85 -17.65 8.88 1.31
CA GLY A 85 -17.97 8.89 -0.12
C GLY A 85 -16.97 8.14 -1.01
N ILE A 86 -16.10 7.32 -0.42
CA ILE A 86 -15.32 6.34 -1.18
C ILE A 86 -16.21 5.11 -1.43
N PRO A 87 -16.46 4.70 -2.68
CA PRO A 87 -17.29 3.53 -2.97
C PRO A 87 -16.77 2.27 -2.28
N GLY A 88 -17.69 1.50 -1.68
CA GLY A 88 -17.36 0.24 -0.99
C GLY A 88 -16.63 0.42 0.35
N VAL A 89 -16.47 1.65 0.86
CA VAL A 89 -15.68 1.92 2.07
C VAL A 89 -16.51 2.52 3.18
N ASP A 90 -16.58 1.80 4.30
CA ASP A 90 -17.06 2.32 5.57
C ASP A 90 -15.97 3.13 6.28
N VAL A 91 -16.39 4.08 7.12
CA VAL A 91 -15.48 4.93 7.89
C VAL A 91 -15.89 4.91 9.35
N ALA A 92 -14.91 4.74 10.23
CA ALA A 92 -15.05 4.81 11.67
C ALA A 92 -13.85 5.55 12.29
N HIS A 93 -13.93 5.80 13.60
CA HIS A 93 -12.85 6.46 14.33
C HIS A 93 -12.47 5.73 15.61
N PHE A 94 -11.23 5.99 16.03
CA PHE A 94 -10.68 5.50 17.30
C PHE A 94 -11.60 5.87 18.48
N ASN A 95 -11.70 4.97 19.46
CA ASN A 95 -12.58 4.98 20.63
C ASN A 95 -14.08 4.77 20.35
N ALA A 96 -14.53 4.76 19.09
CA ALA A 96 -15.93 4.49 18.72
C ALA A 96 -16.13 3.14 18.03
N ILE A 97 -15.06 2.35 17.88
CA ILE A 97 -15.09 1.00 17.28
C ILE A 97 -15.25 -0.12 18.32
N ALA A 98 -15.19 0.21 19.61
CA ALA A 98 -15.34 -0.75 20.68
C ALA A 98 -16.77 -1.32 20.69
N GLY A 99 -16.89 -2.65 20.78
CA GLY A 99 -18.19 -3.34 20.78
C GLY A 99 -18.85 -3.49 19.41
N LEU A 100 -18.29 -2.93 18.33
CA LEU A 100 -18.82 -3.10 16.98
C LEU A 100 -18.37 -4.43 16.35
N ASP A 101 -19.35 -5.17 15.84
CA ASP A 101 -19.18 -6.42 15.09
C ASP A 101 -19.74 -6.31 13.65
N ALA A 102 -19.40 -5.23 12.95
CA ALA A 102 -19.85 -5.01 11.58
C ALA A 102 -18.75 -5.28 10.53
N PHE A 103 -17.49 -5.41 10.96
CA PHE A 103 -16.32 -5.26 10.08
C PHE A 103 -15.52 -6.53 9.86
N GLY A 104 -16.02 -7.67 10.36
CA GLY A 104 -15.30 -8.94 10.34
C GLY A 104 -15.06 -9.52 8.93
N VAL A 105 -15.72 -8.97 7.90
CA VAL A 105 -15.71 -9.51 6.53
C VAL A 105 -15.11 -8.55 5.50
N VAL A 106 -14.57 -7.39 5.90
CA VAL A 106 -14.00 -6.42 4.95
C VAL A 106 -12.79 -6.97 4.21
N ASP A 107 -12.65 -6.69 2.92
CA ASP A 107 -11.48 -7.11 2.11
C ASP A 107 -10.24 -6.29 2.46
N CYS A 108 -10.44 -5.00 2.77
CA CYS A 108 -9.38 -4.06 3.12
C CYS A 108 -9.67 -3.32 4.43
N LEU A 109 -8.67 -3.21 5.30
CA LEU A 109 -8.71 -2.36 6.50
C LEU A 109 -7.57 -1.34 6.43
N PHE A 110 -7.88 -0.07 6.65
CA PHE A 110 -6.91 1.02 6.74
C PHE A 110 -6.98 1.63 8.14
N VAL A 111 -5.93 1.46 8.94
CA VAL A 111 -5.79 2.10 10.25
C VAL A 111 -4.86 3.30 10.09
N ILE A 112 -5.43 4.51 10.07
CA ILE A 112 -4.70 5.74 9.73
C ILE A 112 -4.42 6.56 10.99
N GLY A 113 -3.14 6.66 11.33
CA GLY A 113 -2.68 7.33 12.53
C GLY A 113 -2.85 6.47 13.78
N ARG A 114 -2.82 7.13 14.93
CA ARG A 114 -2.96 6.53 16.26
C ARG A 114 -3.41 7.60 17.28
N PRO A 115 -4.23 7.25 18.29
CA PRO A 115 -4.47 8.15 19.40
C PRO A 115 -3.16 8.41 20.15
N LEU A 116 -2.91 9.68 20.48
CA LEU A 116 -1.80 10.06 21.32
C LEU A 116 -2.28 11.21 22.20
N ALA A 117 -2.36 10.96 23.51
CA ALA A 117 -2.72 12.00 24.47
C ALA A 117 -1.59 13.03 24.60
N THR A 118 -1.88 14.19 25.18
CA THR A 118 -0.85 15.20 25.43
C THR A 118 0.13 14.70 26.51
N GLN A 119 1.35 15.24 26.55
CA GLN A 119 2.31 14.88 27.60
C GLN A 119 1.75 15.21 29.00
N HIS A 120 1.00 16.30 29.14
CA HIS A 120 0.32 16.66 30.39
C HIS A 120 -0.68 15.58 30.82
N THR A 121 -1.54 15.12 29.90
CA THR A 121 -2.50 14.03 30.16
C THR A 121 -1.81 12.73 30.58
N HIS A 122 -0.66 12.39 29.99
CA HIS A 122 0.10 11.21 30.41
C HIS A 122 0.64 11.37 31.85
N ARG A 123 1.13 12.56 32.23
CA ARG A 123 1.57 12.85 33.60
C ARG A 123 0.42 12.74 34.58
N ASP A 124 -0.75 13.29 34.25
CA ASP A 124 -1.92 13.24 35.12
C ASP A 124 -2.36 11.79 35.36
N HIS A 125 -2.38 10.96 34.31
CA HIS A 125 -2.63 9.53 34.46
C HIS A 125 -1.55 8.81 35.28
N ALA A 126 -0.27 9.15 35.11
CA ALA A 126 0.82 8.53 35.87
C ALA A 126 0.68 8.84 37.37
N VAL A 127 0.47 10.10 37.73
CA VAL A 127 0.28 10.52 39.12
C VAL A 127 -0.97 9.88 39.71
N ALA A 128 -2.09 9.87 38.98
CA ALA A 128 -3.34 9.31 39.46
C ALA A 128 -3.26 7.79 39.69
N LEU A 129 -2.57 7.04 38.82
CA LEU A 129 -2.49 5.59 38.88
C LEU A 129 -1.38 5.07 39.81
N THR A 130 -0.28 5.82 39.95
CA THR A 130 0.93 5.34 40.64
C THR A 130 1.29 6.14 41.89
N GLY A 131 0.74 7.34 42.06
CA GLY A 131 1.13 8.28 43.11
C GLY A 131 2.52 8.93 42.89
N MET A 132 3.20 8.61 41.79
CA MET A 132 4.55 9.08 41.50
C MET A 132 4.53 10.23 40.48
N HIS A 133 5.38 11.23 40.69
CA HIS A 133 5.62 12.30 39.72
C HIS A 133 6.81 11.93 38.83
N PRO A 134 6.60 11.63 37.52
CA PRO A 134 7.69 11.32 36.63
C PRO A 134 8.57 12.55 36.39
N GLU A 135 9.89 12.38 36.47
CA GLU A 135 10.87 13.46 36.29
C GLU A 135 11.08 13.80 34.80
N ILE A 136 11.33 12.77 33.98
CA ILE A 136 11.50 12.91 32.53
C ILE A 136 10.18 12.59 31.86
N THR A 137 9.62 13.60 31.22
CA THR A 137 8.24 13.55 30.73
C THR A 137 8.11 13.94 29.27
N GLU A 138 9.25 14.08 28.60
CA GLU A 138 9.33 14.42 27.18
C GLU A 138 9.37 13.14 26.36
N LEU A 139 8.75 13.19 25.18
CA LEU A 139 8.88 12.13 24.18
C LEU A 139 10.24 12.23 23.50
N THR A 140 10.99 11.13 23.50
CA THR A 140 12.29 11.01 22.82
C THR A 140 12.17 10.09 21.61
N ASP A 141 13.16 10.15 20.72
CA ASP A 141 13.28 9.17 19.64
C ASP A 141 13.83 7.87 20.20
N VAL A 142 13.10 6.78 19.98
CA VAL A 142 13.44 5.43 20.41
C VAL A 142 13.49 4.54 19.17
N VAL A 143 14.54 3.74 19.06
CA VAL A 143 14.62 2.68 18.06
C VAL A 143 13.88 1.47 18.60
N ASP A 144 12.92 0.98 17.85
CA ASP A 144 12.11 -0.19 18.18
C ASP A 144 12.07 -1.14 16.99
N TYR A 145 11.63 -2.39 17.18
CA TYR A 145 11.69 -3.42 16.15
C TYR A 145 10.32 -3.98 15.84
N ILE A 146 9.90 -3.85 14.58
CA ILE A 146 8.71 -4.51 14.06
C ILE A 146 9.05 -5.96 13.80
N LEU A 147 8.27 -6.88 14.35
CA LEU A 147 8.36 -8.30 14.03
C LEU A 147 7.80 -8.54 12.63
N MET A 148 8.62 -9.06 11.73
CA MET A 148 8.22 -9.47 10.39
C MET A 148 7.71 -10.91 10.36
N ARG A 149 6.95 -11.28 9.33
CA ARG A 149 6.39 -12.65 9.15
C ARG A 149 7.48 -13.72 9.04
N ASP A 150 8.64 -13.38 8.49
CA ASP A 150 9.82 -14.25 8.40
C ASP A 150 10.59 -14.37 9.73
N GLY A 151 10.10 -13.75 10.81
CA GLY A 151 10.70 -13.77 12.14
C GLY A 151 11.78 -12.71 12.37
N ARG A 152 12.16 -11.92 11.36
CA ARG A 152 13.14 -10.84 11.53
C ARG A 152 12.55 -9.66 12.29
N GLY A 153 13.40 -8.91 12.98
CA GLY A 153 13.06 -7.62 13.56
C GLY A 153 13.53 -6.49 12.66
N GLU A 154 12.62 -5.70 12.11
CA GLU A 154 12.95 -4.53 11.28
C GLU A 154 12.94 -3.24 12.13
N PRO A 155 14.03 -2.46 12.14
CA PRO A 155 14.13 -1.29 13.00
C PRO A 155 13.31 -0.11 12.46
N ILE A 156 12.60 0.54 13.36
CA ILE A 156 11.95 1.84 13.12
C ILE A 156 12.37 2.85 14.19
N SER A 157 12.26 4.14 13.87
CA SER A 157 12.42 5.22 14.83
C SER A 157 11.05 5.80 15.17
N ARG A 158 10.66 5.73 16.44
CA ARG A 158 9.36 6.22 16.94
C ARG A 158 9.53 7.12 18.16
N LYS A 159 8.49 7.91 18.47
CA LYS A 159 8.43 8.68 19.72
C LYS A 159 7.97 7.79 20.88
N GLY A 160 8.70 7.81 22.00
CA GLY A 160 8.36 7.08 23.22
C GLY A 160 8.82 7.81 24.48
N PHE A 161 8.32 7.38 25.65
CA PHE A 161 8.83 7.89 26.92
C PHE A 161 9.97 7.02 27.44
N VAL A 162 10.97 7.65 28.06
CA VAL A 162 12.03 6.94 28.79
C VAL A 162 11.50 6.43 30.14
N ASP A 163 10.62 7.21 30.79
CA ASP A 163 9.96 6.80 32.02
C ASP A 163 9.02 5.59 31.77
N PRO A 164 9.20 4.46 32.48
CA PRO A 164 8.41 3.26 32.25
C PRO A 164 6.91 3.41 32.52
N SER A 165 6.52 4.24 33.49
CA SER A 165 5.11 4.44 33.84
C SER A 165 4.39 5.23 32.73
N LEU A 166 5.04 6.30 32.24
CA LEU A 166 4.52 7.07 31.11
C LEU A 166 4.48 6.23 29.82
N GLU A 167 5.50 5.42 29.55
CA GLU A 167 5.50 4.54 28.37
C GLU A 167 4.40 3.47 28.49
N SER A 168 4.16 2.91 29.68
CA SER A 168 3.06 1.97 29.90
C SER A 168 1.69 2.61 29.63
N ILE A 169 1.48 3.84 30.10
CA ILE A 169 0.25 4.59 29.82
C ILE A 169 0.12 4.92 28.34
N ARG A 170 1.21 5.35 27.69
CA ARG A 170 1.24 5.61 26.25
C ARG A 170 0.84 4.35 25.47
N ARG A 171 1.39 3.19 25.83
CA ARG A 171 1.03 1.90 25.20
C ARG A 171 -0.44 1.56 25.42
N ALA A 172 -0.96 1.77 26.62
CA ALA A 172 -2.37 1.52 26.95
C ALA A 172 -3.34 2.41 26.16
N ILE A 173 -2.97 3.67 25.87
CA ILE A 173 -3.81 4.60 25.10
C ILE A 173 -3.61 4.42 23.59
N THR A 174 -2.36 4.35 23.15
CA THR A 174 -2.00 4.37 21.73
C THR A 174 -2.03 2.97 21.13
N ASP A 175 -1.25 2.06 21.70
CA ASP A 175 -0.95 0.79 21.04
C ASP A 175 -2.16 -0.14 21.14
N ALA A 176 -2.83 -0.17 22.31
CA ALA A 176 -4.04 -0.95 22.52
C ALA A 176 -5.16 -0.58 21.54
N GLU A 177 -5.36 0.71 21.26
CA GLU A 177 -6.39 1.17 20.32
C GLU A 177 -6.07 0.76 18.88
N VAL A 178 -4.81 0.87 18.45
CA VAL A 178 -4.39 0.42 17.11
C VAL A 178 -4.53 -1.11 17.00
N ILE A 179 -4.17 -1.86 18.04
CA ILE A 179 -4.36 -3.31 18.10
C ILE A 179 -5.86 -3.66 18.00
N GLN A 180 -6.72 -2.92 18.70
CA GLN A 180 -8.16 -3.11 18.63
C GLN A 180 -8.74 -2.81 17.25
N ALA A 181 -8.22 -1.77 16.58
CA ALA A 181 -8.57 -1.39 15.23
C ALA A 181 -8.21 -2.49 14.23
N VAL A 182 -6.97 -3.00 14.27
CA VAL A 182 -6.54 -4.13 13.43
C VAL A 182 -7.41 -5.36 13.71
N GLY A 183 -7.73 -5.62 14.98
CA GLY A 183 -8.60 -6.73 15.39
C GLY A 183 -10.02 -6.68 14.80
N ARG A 184 -10.49 -5.53 14.29
CA ARG A 184 -11.80 -5.44 13.62
C ARG A 184 -11.89 -6.28 12.35
N ALA A 185 -10.76 -6.51 11.67
CA ALA A 185 -10.71 -7.36 10.49
C ALA A 185 -10.86 -8.86 10.81
N ARG A 186 -10.77 -9.27 12.09
CA ARG A 186 -10.89 -10.67 12.55
C ARG A 186 -9.97 -11.64 11.80
N GLY A 187 -8.68 -11.30 11.67
CA GLY A 187 -7.72 -12.09 10.90
C GLY A 187 -7.65 -13.57 11.22
N VAL A 188 -7.89 -13.97 12.47
CA VAL A 188 -7.92 -15.38 12.91
C VAL A 188 -9.05 -16.16 12.23
N ASN A 189 -10.15 -15.49 11.89
CA ASN A 189 -11.33 -16.12 11.28
C ASN A 189 -11.27 -16.09 9.74
N ARG A 190 -10.20 -15.51 9.16
CA ARG A 190 -10.05 -15.37 7.71
C ARG A 190 -9.60 -16.70 7.11
N THR A 191 -10.13 -17.00 5.92
CA THR A 191 -9.80 -18.20 5.13
C THR A 191 -9.20 -17.78 3.80
N ALA A 192 -8.75 -18.74 2.99
CA ALA A 192 -8.27 -18.48 1.64
C ALA A 192 -9.34 -17.80 0.76
N ASP A 193 -10.62 -18.08 1.00
CA ASP A 193 -11.75 -17.53 0.23
C ASP A 193 -12.14 -16.12 0.66
N ASN A 194 -11.70 -15.69 1.84
CA ASN A 194 -11.95 -14.35 2.37
C ASN A 194 -10.70 -13.84 3.09
N PRO A 195 -9.63 -13.49 2.36
CA PRO A 195 -8.43 -12.91 2.95
C PRO A 195 -8.66 -11.44 3.33
N ALA A 196 -7.91 -10.95 4.32
CA ALA A 196 -7.96 -9.55 4.74
C ALA A 196 -6.63 -8.84 4.46
N ARG A 197 -6.68 -7.70 3.78
CA ARG A 197 -5.53 -6.81 3.59
C ARG A 197 -5.60 -5.66 4.55
N ILE A 198 -4.57 -5.48 5.37
CA ILE A 198 -4.55 -4.48 6.43
C ILE A 198 -3.40 -3.51 6.23
N PHE A 199 -3.70 -2.23 6.09
CA PHE A 199 -2.74 -1.16 5.98
C PHE A 199 -2.71 -0.36 7.27
N VAL A 200 -1.59 -0.41 7.99
CA VAL A 200 -1.40 0.30 9.25
C VAL A 200 -0.49 1.51 9.00
N LEU A 201 -1.10 2.68 8.87
CA LEU A 201 -0.42 3.94 8.60
C LEU A 201 -0.05 4.61 9.93
N ASN A 202 0.89 4.04 10.69
CA ASN A 202 1.45 4.60 11.92
C ASN A 202 2.77 3.91 12.33
N ASP A 203 3.38 4.42 13.41
CA ASP A 203 4.64 3.96 14.02
C ASP A 203 4.43 3.08 15.28
N VAL A 204 3.26 2.45 15.46
CA VAL A 204 3.00 1.53 16.58
C VAL A 204 3.66 0.19 16.31
N VAL A 205 4.43 -0.34 17.27
CA VAL A 205 4.97 -1.70 17.19
C VAL A 205 3.87 -2.69 17.60
N LEU A 206 3.40 -3.47 16.63
CA LEU A 206 2.30 -4.42 16.82
C LEU A 206 2.81 -5.69 17.52
N PRO A 207 1.97 -6.36 18.36
CA PRO A 207 2.36 -7.58 19.06
C PRO A 207 2.30 -8.84 18.17
N PHE A 208 2.00 -8.68 16.88
CA PHE A 208 1.92 -9.74 15.88
C PHE A 208 2.76 -9.36 14.66
N SER A 209 3.10 -10.36 13.85
CA SER A 209 3.98 -10.19 12.70
C SER A 209 3.36 -9.33 11.61
N VAL A 210 4.20 -8.51 10.97
CA VAL A 210 3.88 -7.70 9.80
C VAL A 210 4.44 -8.38 8.54
N ASP A 211 3.68 -8.37 7.46
CA ASP A 211 4.10 -8.94 6.16
C ASP A 211 5.07 -7.99 5.46
N THR A 212 4.71 -6.70 5.41
CA THR A 212 5.45 -5.68 4.68
C THR A 212 5.63 -4.42 5.52
N LEU A 213 6.85 -3.90 5.57
CA LEU A 213 7.17 -2.61 6.19
C LEU A 213 7.71 -1.65 5.14
N THR A 214 7.16 -0.43 5.05
CA THR A 214 7.51 0.52 3.99
C THR A 214 7.31 1.97 4.35
N SER A 215 7.80 2.87 3.48
CA SER A 215 7.48 4.28 3.49
C SER A 215 6.25 4.61 2.64
N TRP A 216 5.50 5.63 3.04
CA TRP A 216 4.41 6.19 2.26
C TRP A 216 4.87 6.62 0.86
N ARG A 217 6.13 7.07 0.72
CA ARG A 217 6.70 7.49 -0.55
C ARG A 217 6.74 6.34 -1.57
N GLU A 218 7.03 5.13 -1.13
CA GLU A 218 7.13 3.95 -2.00
C GLU A 218 5.76 3.50 -2.51
N ILE A 219 4.73 3.60 -1.67
CA ILE A 219 3.38 3.11 -2.00
C ILE A 219 2.41 4.20 -2.44
N THR A 220 2.83 5.47 -2.46
CA THR A 220 1.97 6.57 -2.91
C THR A 220 1.56 6.33 -4.37
N PRO A 221 0.24 6.36 -4.68
CA PRO A 221 -0.24 6.19 -6.04
C PRO A 221 0.38 7.20 -7.01
N ASP A 222 0.94 6.69 -8.11
CA ASP A 222 1.30 7.53 -9.24
C ASP A 222 0.06 7.96 -10.03
N VAL A 223 0.25 8.74 -11.11
CA VAL A 223 -0.89 9.27 -11.86
C VAL A 223 -1.68 8.17 -12.59
N VAL A 224 -1.04 7.08 -12.97
CA VAL A 224 -1.67 5.95 -13.67
C VAL A 224 -2.51 5.17 -12.67
N GLU A 225 -1.97 4.89 -11.49
CA GLU A 225 -2.68 4.27 -10.38
C GLU A 225 -3.87 5.08 -9.90
N LYS A 226 -3.74 6.41 -9.86
CA LYS A 226 -4.85 7.30 -9.52
C LYS A 226 -6.00 7.20 -10.52
N MET A 227 -5.69 7.07 -11.81
CA MET A 227 -6.72 6.86 -12.84
C MET A 227 -7.30 5.44 -12.74
N LEU A 228 -6.48 4.43 -12.48
CA LEU A 228 -6.96 3.05 -12.26
C LEU A 228 -7.90 2.91 -11.06
N GLY A 229 -7.58 3.58 -9.93
CA GLY A 229 -8.49 3.65 -8.77
C GLY A 229 -9.81 4.38 -9.04
N ARG A 230 -9.95 5.05 -10.20
CA ARG A 230 -11.21 5.62 -10.70
C ARG A 230 -11.88 4.72 -11.76
N GLY A 231 -11.23 3.63 -12.17
CA GLY A 231 -11.75 2.60 -13.06
C GLY A 231 -10.89 2.33 -14.29
N ALA A 232 -10.20 3.33 -14.83
CA ALA A 232 -9.32 3.13 -16.00
C ALA A 232 -8.21 4.18 -16.14
N ALA A 233 -6.99 3.77 -16.48
CA ALA A 233 -5.91 4.67 -16.86
C ALA A 233 -5.81 4.84 -18.38
N LEU A 234 -6.04 6.05 -18.87
CA LEU A 234 -5.85 6.43 -20.26
C LEU A 234 -4.39 6.81 -20.49
N LEU A 235 -3.74 6.18 -21.49
CA LEU A 235 -2.33 6.42 -21.77
C LEU A 235 -2.11 7.54 -22.80
N SER A 236 -3.17 8.00 -23.43
CA SER A 236 -3.17 9.20 -24.27
C SER A 236 -3.34 10.45 -23.39
N PRO A 237 -2.39 11.41 -23.41
CA PRO A 237 -2.49 12.64 -22.61
C PRO A 237 -3.77 13.45 -22.85
N SER A 238 -4.23 13.52 -24.10
CA SER A 238 -5.45 14.24 -24.48
C SER A 238 -6.70 13.63 -23.83
N ASP A 239 -6.84 12.31 -23.90
CA ASP A 239 -8.00 11.61 -23.32
C ASP A 239 -7.94 11.61 -21.80
N ALA A 240 -6.76 11.37 -21.22
CA ALA A 240 -6.55 11.43 -19.77
C ALA A 240 -6.93 12.80 -19.19
N CYS A 241 -6.55 13.90 -19.86
CA CYS A 241 -6.91 15.25 -19.43
C CYS A 241 -8.41 15.53 -19.51
N ARG A 242 -9.11 14.94 -20.49
CA ARG A 242 -10.56 15.14 -20.67
C ARG A 242 -11.38 14.33 -19.67
N VAL A 243 -11.01 13.08 -19.42
CA VAL A 243 -11.72 12.19 -18.48
C VAL A 243 -11.39 12.54 -17.03
N TYR A 244 -10.17 13.00 -16.76
CA TYR A 244 -9.72 13.34 -15.41
C TYR A 244 -9.23 14.79 -15.30
N PRO A 245 -10.12 15.79 -15.51
CA PRO A 245 -9.75 17.21 -15.43
C PRO A 245 -9.33 17.63 -14.02
N ASP A 246 -9.72 16.86 -12.98
CA ASP A 246 -9.26 17.06 -11.60
C ASP A 246 -7.79 16.65 -11.40
N LEU A 247 -7.30 15.68 -12.17
CA LEU A 247 -5.91 15.24 -12.14
C LEU A 247 -5.00 16.09 -13.04
N PHE A 248 -5.54 16.67 -14.10
CA PHE A 248 -4.78 17.36 -15.12
C PHE A 248 -5.41 18.70 -15.49
N CYS A 249 -4.68 19.79 -15.23
CA CYS A 249 -5.10 21.13 -15.66
C CYS A 249 -4.90 21.40 -17.16
N SER A 250 -4.12 20.55 -17.86
CA SER A 250 -3.89 20.65 -19.30
C SER A 250 -3.34 19.34 -19.89
N GLU A 251 -3.45 19.19 -21.21
CA GLU A 251 -2.88 18.06 -21.94
C GLU A 251 -1.35 17.96 -21.76
N GLU A 252 -0.65 19.10 -21.75
CA GLU A 252 0.79 19.14 -21.49
C GLU A 252 1.13 18.73 -20.06
N ALA A 253 0.27 19.04 -19.08
CA ALA A 253 0.43 18.54 -17.71
C ALA A 253 0.24 17.01 -17.66
N ALA A 254 -0.76 16.47 -18.36
CA ALA A 254 -0.98 15.03 -18.48
C ALA A 254 0.21 14.31 -19.13
N LYS A 255 0.72 14.84 -20.23
CA LYS A 255 1.89 14.31 -20.94
C LYS A 255 3.13 14.25 -20.03
N LYS A 256 3.41 15.32 -19.30
CA LYS A 256 4.53 15.37 -18.34
C LYS A 256 4.33 14.38 -17.18
N ALA A 257 3.12 14.25 -16.66
CA ALA A 257 2.82 13.34 -15.57
C ALA A 257 2.95 11.87 -15.99
N LEU A 258 2.42 11.49 -17.16
CA LEU A 258 2.55 10.14 -17.72
C LEU A 258 4.02 9.80 -18.00
N ARG A 259 4.79 10.72 -18.58
CA ARG A 259 6.24 10.54 -18.78
C ARG A 259 6.99 10.32 -17.46
N ARG A 260 6.62 11.06 -16.40
CA ARG A 260 7.22 10.84 -15.07
C ARG A 260 6.88 9.45 -14.53
N ALA A 261 5.64 9.00 -14.66
CA ALA A 261 5.23 7.67 -14.23
C ALA A 261 6.00 6.56 -14.96
N GLN A 262 6.30 6.75 -16.25
CA GLN A 262 7.16 5.84 -17.03
C GLN A 262 8.59 5.78 -16.48
N VAL A 263 9.20 6.93 -16.20
CA VAL A 263 10.60 7.01 -15.74
C VAL A 263 10.77 6.54 -14.29
N THR A 264 9.89 6.96 -13.39
CA THR A 264 10.03 6.71 -11.94
C THR A 264 9.98 5.23 -11.58
N ARG A 265 9.31 4.38 -12.37
CA ARG A 265 9.20 2.94 -12.11
C ARG A 265 9.99 2.05 -13.07
N GLY A 266 10.64 2.63 -14.08
CA GLY A 266 11.56 1.91 -14.96
C GLY A 266 12.92 1.56 -14.33
N GLN A 267 13.29 2.12 -13.16
CA GLN A 267 14.60 1.90 -12.54
C GLN A 267 14.62 0.96 -11.32
N THR A 268 13.48 0.57 -10.78
CA THR A 268 13.39 -0.53 -9.82
C THR A 268 11.92 -0.88 -9.69
N PRO A 269 11.47 -1.94 -10.37
CA PRO A 269 10.17 -2.46 -10.08
C PRO A 269 10.33 -3.16 -8.71
N ILE A 270 9.62 -2.66 -7.69
CA ILE A 270 9.56 -3.31 -6.39
C ILE A 270 8.68 -4.57 -6.55
N ILE A 271 9.29 -5.59 -7.17
CA ILE A 271 8.70 -6.89 -7.56
C ILE A 271 8.97 -7.92 -6.46
N THR A 272 8.91 -7.60 -5.16
CA THR A 272 9.12 -8.67 -4.16
C THR A 272 8.26 -8.58 -2.91
N THR A 273 7.45 -7.54 -2.71
CA THR A 273 6.66 -7.43 -1.46
C THR A 273 5.25 -6.87 -1.60
N TYR A 274 4.81 -6.53 -2.82
CA TYR A 274 3.50 -5.92 -3.08
C TYR A 274 2.64 -6.67 -4.11
N MET A 275 3.17 -7.74 -4.72
CA MET A 275 2.55 -8.35 -5.91
C MET A 275 1.24 -9.08 -5.65
N ASP A 276 0.93 -9.44 -4.41
CA ASP A 276 -0.28 -10.23 -4.15
C ASP A 276 -1.53 -9.37 -3.92
N LEU A 277 -1.41 -8.03 -4.01
CA LEU A 277 -2.42 -7.10 -3.44
C LEU A 277 -2.91 -6.03 -4.43
N SER A 278 -2.47 -6.03 -5.69
CA SER A 278 -2.92 -5.07 -6.70
C SER A 278 -4.02 -5.65 -7.57
N PRO A 279 -5.04 -4.86 -7.99
CA PRO A 279 -6.11 -5.37 -8.81
C PRO A 279 -5.62 -5.69 -10.23
N SER A 280 -6.09 -6.82 -10.77
CA SER A 280 -5.87 -7.18 -12.18
C SER A 280 -6.54 -6.16 -13.09
N ALA A 281 -5.79 -5.60 -14.04
CA ALA A 281 -6.31 -4.69 -15.06
C ALA A 281 -6.18 -5.32 -16.46
N PHE A 282 -7.03 -4.91 -17.40
CA PHE A 282 -6.97 -5.29 -18.80
C PHE A 282 -6.35 -4.19 -19.67
N LEU A 283 -5.59 -4.58 -20.69
CA LEU A 283 -5.18 -3.66 -21.74
C LEU A 283 -6.33 -3.47 -22.72
N ILE A 284 -6.77 -2.24 -22.90
CA ILE A 284 -7.78 -1.85 -23.88
C ILE A 284 -7.11 -1.09 -25.00
N ARG A 285 -7.31 -1.54 -26.23
CA ARG A 285 -6.92 -0.84 -27.45
C ARG A 285 -8.15 -0.21 -28.07
N TYR A 286 -8.11 1.09 -28.32
CA TYR A 286 -9.25 1.79 -28.88
C TYR A 286 -8.83 2.79 -29.96
N GLN A 287 -9.78 3.11 -30.85
CA GLN A 287 -9.57 4.08 -31.93
C GLN A 287 -10.85 4.89 -32.17
N ALA A 288 -10.73 6.22 -32.10
CA ALA A 288 -11.79 7.14 -32.48
C ALA A 288 -12.05 7.11 -34.00
N ARG A 289 -13.28 7.43 -34.44
CA ARG A 289 -13.65 7.47 -35.85
C ARG A 289 -13.10 8.72 -36.54
N GLY A 290 -12.46 8.56 -37.70
CA GLY A 290 -11.99 9.67 -38.53
C GLY A 290 -10.66 9.41 -39.23
N ALA A 291 -10.44 10.08 -40.37
CA ALA A 291 -9.17 10.00 -41.09
C ALA A 291 -8.02 10.52 -40.20
N ARG A 292 -6.92 9.75 -40.11
CA ARG A 292 -5.70 10.03 -39.30
C ARG A 292 -5.82 9.80 -37.78
N GLN A 293 -6.91 9.23 -37.26
CA GLN A 293 -6.95 8.83 -35.85
C GLN A 293 -6.05 7.61 -35.59
N LYS A 294 -5.14 7.71 -34.62
CA LYS A 294 -4.24 6.62 -34.22
C LYS A 294 -4.91 5.70 -33.21
N LYS A 295 -4.53 4.42 -33.21
CA LYS A 295 -4.86 3.49 -32.12
C LYS A 295 -4.21 3.98 -30.82
N ARG A 296 -4.95 3.90 -29.72
CA ARG A 296 -4.55 4.33 -28.38
C ARG A 296 -4.74 3.17 -27.41
N GLU A 297 -4.07 3.27 -26.27
CA GLU A 297 -4.08 2.24 -25.23
C GLU A 297 -4.61 2.82 -23.90
N ALA A 298 -5.29 1.96 -23.15
CA ALA A 298 -5.75 2.23 -21.79
C ALA A 298 -5.62 0.96 -20.94
N LEU A 299 -5.45 1.13 -19.64
CA LEU A 299 -5.56 0.06 -18.66
C LEU A 299 -6.92 0.18 -17.97
N CYS A 300 -7.67 -0.90 -17.82
CA CYS A 300 -9.03 -0.83 -17.29
C CYS A 300 -9.29 -1.92 -16.26
N MET A 301 -9.99 -1.56 -15.17
CA MET A 301 -10.47 -2.52 -14.19
C MET A 301 -11.57 -3.41 -14.83
N PRO A 302 -11.61 -4.73 -14.55
CA PRO A 302 -12.57 -5.67 -15.13
C PRO A 302 -14.04 -5.19 -15.09
N GLY A 303 -14.50 -4.69 -13.94
CA GLY A 303 -15.87 -4.19 -13.76
C GLY A 303 -16.14 -2.81 -14.39
N ARG A 304 -15.19 -2.22 -15.11
CA ARG A 304 -15.26 -0.83 -15.63
C ARG A 304 -15.08 -0.73 -17.14
N ILE A 305 -15.06 -1.86 -17.85
CA ILE A 305 -14.88 -1.88 -19.30
C ILE A 305 -16.01 -1.14 -20.02
N ASP A 306 -17.27 -1.42 -19.65
CA ASP A 306 -18.44 -0.78 -20.27
C ASP A 306 -18.46 0.72 -19.96
N TRP A 307 -18.21 1.08 -18.70
CA TRP A 307 -18.07 2.49 -18.30
C TRP A 307 -16.98 3.21 -19.13
N LEU A 308 -15.81 2.57 -19.33
CA LEU A 308 -14.74 3.17 -20.12
C LEU A 308 -15.15 3.35 -21.58
N ARG A 309 -15.83 2.37 -22.17
CA ARG A 309 -16.36 2.48 -23.54
C ARG A 309 -17.30 3.68 -23.65
N ASP A 310 -18.27 3.80 -22.73
CA ASP A 310 -19.24 4.89 -22.73
C ASP A 310 -18.56 6.25 -22.61
N GLN A 311 -17.58 6.39 -21.71
CA GLN A 311 -16.81 7.63 -21.58
C GLN A 311 -16.05 7.99 -22.87
N LEU A 312 -15.42 7.01 -23.52
CA LEU A 312 -14.70 7.23 -24.76
C LEU A 312 -15.63 7.58 -25.92
N GLU A 313 -16.79 6.92 -26.02
CA GLU A 313 -17.80 7.18 -27.06
C GLU A 313 -18.48 8.54 -26.86
N GLN A 314 -18.72 8.95 -25.62
CA GLN A 314 -19.24 10.29 -25.31
C GLN A 314 -18.28 11.40 -25.78
N MET A 315 -16.98 11.16 -25.70
CA MET A 315 -15.96 12.14 -26.10
C MET A 315 -15.68 12.19 -27.60
N HIS A 316 -15.63 11.02 -28.25
CA HIS A 316 -15.15 10.88 -29.63
C HIS A 316 -16.25 10.52 -30.63
N GLY A 317 -17.48 10.29 -30.16
CA GLY A 317 -18.52 9.60 -30.91
C GLY A 317 -18.24 8.08 -31.00
N PRO A 318 -19.00 7.35 -31.82
CA PRO A 318 -18.84 5.90 -31.97
C PRO A 318 -17.40 5.52 -32.29
N LEU A 319 -16.81 4.62 -31.51
CA LEU A 319 -15.43 4.16 -31.70
C LEU A 319 -15.33 3.27 -32.95
N ALA A 320 -14.25 3.43 -33.71
CA ALA A 320 -13.96 2.57 -34.86
C ALA A 320 -13.40 1.19 -34.42
N CYS A 321 -12.79 1.13 -33.24
CA CYS A 321 -12.23 -0.09 -32.65
C CYS A 321 -12.23 0.05 -31.12
N PHE A 322 -12.57 -1.04 -30.44
CA PHE A 322 -12.43 -1.20 -28.99
C PHE A 322 -12.18 -2.69 -28.70
N GLU A 323 -10.92 -3.03 -28.51
CA GLU A 323 -10.41 -4.39 -28.33
C GLU A 323 -9.88 -4.56 -26.91
N VAL A 324 -10.47 -5.50 -26.15
CA VAL A 324 -9.93 -5.93 -24.86
C VAL A 324 -8.81 -6.93 -25.14
N THR A 325 -7.56 -6.49 -25.02
CA THR A 325 -6.40 -7.38 -25.09
C THR A 325 -6.14 -7.92 -23.68
N GLY A 326 -6.84 -8.99 -23.34
CA GLY A 326 -6.50 -9.76 -22.15
C GLY A 326 -5.19 -10.50 -22.38
N MET A 327 -4.23 -10.36 -21.48
CA MET A 327 -3.34 -11.49 -21.24
C MET A 327 -3.90 -12.24 -20.04
N GLN A 328 -4.74 -13.23 -20.32
CA GLN A 328 -4.55 -14.51 -19.64
C GLN A 328 -3.27 -15.09 -20.25
N ALA A 329 -2.22 -15.25 -19.46
CA ALA A 329 -1.16 -16.16 -19.89
C ALA A 329 -1.71 -17.59 -19.73
N PRO A 330 -1.72 -18.42 -20.78
CA PRO A 330 -2.01 -19.84 -20.63
C PRO A 330 -0.91 -20.50 -19.80
N VAL A 331 -1.32 -21.37 -18.89
CA VAL A 331 -0.44 -22.30 -18.20
C VAL A 331 -0.06 -23.38 -19.22
N ASN A 332 1.20 -23.41 -19.66
CA ASN A 332 1.76 -24.64 -20.21
C ASN A 332 2.21 -25.49 -19.01
N HIS A 333 1.34 -26.43 -18.60
CA HIS A 333 1.79 -27.59 -17.85
C HIS A 333 2.28 -28.59 -18.88
N GLU A 334 3.59 -28.68 -19.06
CA GLU A 334 4.23 -29.90 -19.53
C GLU A 334 5.72 -29.85 -19.17
N ASN A 335 6.11 -30.81 -18.33
CA ASN A 335 7.46 -31.12 -17.83
C ASN A 335 7.97 -30.12 -16.78
N ASP A 336 8.20 -30.47 -15.51
CA ASP A 336 9.00 -31.60 -15.05
C ASP A 336 8.42 -32.22 -13.77
N ALA A 337 8.07 -33.50 -13.86
CA ALA A 337 8.10 -34.41 -12.73
C ALA A 337 9.40 -35.20 -12.87
N GLU A 338 10.41 -34.86 -12.08
CA GLU A 338 11.53 -35.72 -11.62
C GLU A 338 12.60 -34.81 -11.01
N ASP A 339 12.56 -34.60 -9.69
CA ASP A 339 13.63 -35.11 -8.83
C ASP A 339 13.30 -34.90 -7.35
N LEU A 340 13.33 -36.02 -6.65
CA LEU A 340 13.17 -36.18 -5.22
C LEU A 340 14.54 -36.00 -4.54
N MET A 341 14.50 -35.34 -3.37
CA MET A 341 15.44 -35.48 -2.24
C MET A 341 16.81 -34.79 -2.36
N ASP A 342 17.01 -33.73 -1.55
CA ASP A 342 18.04 -33.77 -0.49
C ASP A 342 17.90 -32.56 0.47
N GLU A 343 17.95 -32.82 1.77
CA GLU A 343 18.02 -31.78 2.81
C GLU A 343 19.41 -31.13 2.82
N PRO A 344 19.54 -29.79 2.92
CA PRO A 344 20.83 -29.19 3.21
C PRO A 344 21.05 -29.08 4.72
N THR A 345 22.03 -29.87 5.17
CA THR A 345 22.66 -29.81 6.48
C THR A 345 23.31 -28.44 6.73
N ALA A 346 23.22 -27.95 7.97
CA ALA A 346 23.81 -26.70 8.41
C ALA A 346 25.32 -26.60 8.10
N THR A 347 25.75 -25.51 7.47
CA THR A 347 27.17 -25.08 7.45
C THR A 347 27.25 -23.59 7.70
N THR A 348 27.96 -23.25 8.78
CA THR A 348 28.33 -21.90 9.19
C THR A 348 29.32 -21.30 8.20
N ALA A 349 28.99 -20.16 7.59
CA ALA A 349 29.96 -19.33 6.88
C ALA A 349 29.85 -17.88 7.37
N ILE A 350 30.93 -17.43 8.00
CA ILE A 350 31.16 -16.05 8.40
C ILE A 350 31.50 -15.26 7.14
N ILE A 351 30.68 -14.28 6.77
CA ILE A 351 30.96 -13.36 5.66
C ILE A 351 31.61 -12.09 6.24
N ASP A 352 32.85 -11.83 5.82
CA ASP A 352 33.60 -10.62 6.16
C ASP A 352 33.08 -9.42 5.34
N LEU A 353 32.43 -8.47 6.03
CA LEU A 353 31.80 -7.28 5.43
C LEU A 353 32.80 -6.23 4.86
N ALA A 354 34.11 -6.44 5.01
CA ALA A 354 35.11 -5.46 4.57
C ALA A 354 35.42 -5.53 3.06
N GLU A 355 35.19 -6.65 2.40
CA GLU A 355 35.63 -6.86 1.00
C GLU A 355 34.60 -6.36 -0.03
N THR A 356 33.30 -6.41 0.29
CA THR A 356 32.21 -5.92 -0.59
C THR A 356 32.22 -4.41 -0.77
N ARG A 357 32.94 -3.65 0.07
CA ARG A 357 33.05 -2.18 -0.02
C ARG A 357 34.09 -1.71 -1.03
N ARG A 358 35.09 -2.52 -1.39
CA ARG A 358 36.18 -2.10 -2.31
C ARG A 358 35.78 -2.16 -3.80
N ASN A 359 34.91 -3.10 -4.18
CA ASN A 359 34.51 -3.28 -5.58
C ASN A 359 33.51 -2.23 -6.11
N ARG A 360 33.07 -1.28 -5.27
CA ARG A 360 32.08 -0.26 -5.66
C ARG A 360 32.72 1.07 -6.13
N CYS A 361 34.04 1.22 -6.07
CA CYS A 361 34.72 2.49 -6.33
C CYS A 361 35.40 2.62 -7.71
N HIS A 362 35.41 1.58 -8.56
CA HIS A 362 35.99 1.67 -9.90
C HIS A 362 35.15 0.95 -10.95
N ALA A 363 34.16 1.66 -11.51
CA ALA A 363 33.65 1.38 -12.85
C ALA A 363 33.33 2.72 -13.51
N ALA A 364 34.09 3.03 -14.55
CA ALA A 364 34.10 4.30 -15.26
C ALA A 364 32.90 4.45 -16.21
N THR A 365 32.65 5.71 -16.55
CA THR A 365 31.63 6.23 -17.45
C THR A 365 31.71 5.61 -18.86
N GLU A 366 30.80 4.69 -19.20
CA GLU A 366 30.54 4.31 -20.58
C GLU A 366 29.22 4.92 -21.07
N GLN A 367 29.29 5.57 -22.22
CA GLN A 367 28.21 6.30 -22.87
C GLN A 367 27.11 5.33 -23.32
N ALA A 368 25.87 5.61 -22.92
CA ALA A 368 24.70 4.82 -23.30
C ALA A 368 24.41 4.93 -24.81
N PRO A 369 24.18 3.81 -25.52
CA PRO A 369 23.86 3.83 -26.94
C PRO A 369 22.45 4.41 -27.17
N GLN A 370 22.36 5.36 -28.10
CA GLN A 370 21.10 5.93 -28.57
C GLN A 370 20.38 4.91 -29.47
N TYR A 371 19.51 4.08 -28.89
CA TYR A 371 18.51 3.34 -29.67
C TYR A 371 17.27 4.21 -29.87
N ALA A 372 16.99 4.56 -31.12
CA ALA A 372 15.74 5.21 -31.52
C ALA A 372 14.61 4.17 -31.51
N VAL A 373 14.09 3.87 -30.32
CA VAL A 373 12.86 3.07 -30.16
C VAL A 373 11.66 3.96 -30.47
N SER A 374 10.76 3.47 -31.33
CA SER A 374 9.50 4.15 -31.64
C SER A 374 8.71 4.39 -30.35
N MET A 375 8.21 5.61 -30.12
CA MET A 375 7.42 5.97 -28.92
C MET A 375 6.23 5.01 -28.68
N GLY A 376 5.73 4.34 -29.73
CA GLY A 376 4.67 3.33 -29.62
C GLY A 376 5.13 2.01 -29.00
N GLU A 377 6.37 1.58 -29.25
CA GLU A 377 6.93 0.34 -28.71
C GLU A 377 7.27 0.50 -27.22
N THR A 378 7.80 1.67 -26.84
CA THR A 378 8.13 1.99 -25.44
C THR A 378 6.88 2.07 -24.56
N ILE A 379 5.76 2.60 -25.09
CA ILE A 379 4.49 2.62 -24.34
C ILE A 379 3.97 1.21 -24.16
N ARG A 380 4.02 0.35 -25.18
CA ARG A 380 3.53 -1.03 -25.10
C ARG A 380 4.33 -1.88 -24.11
N GLU A 381 5.66 -1.81 -24.16
CA GLU A 381 6.54 -2.50 -23.20
C GLU A 381 6.28 -2.02 -21.78
N TRP A 382 6.17 -0.70 -21.59
CA TRP A 382 5.83 -0.12 -20.30
C TRP A 382 4.43 -0.56 -19.81
N SER A 383 3.41 -0.55 -20.66
CA SER A 383 2.05 -1.02 -20.34
C SER A 383 2.05 -2.49 -19.94
N ASN A 384 2.78 -3.33 -20.67
CA ASN A 384 2.90 -4.75 -20.36
C ASN A 384 3.64 -5.00 -19.05
N ALA A 385 4.75 -4.29 -18.81
CA ALA A 385 5.46 -4.34 -17.53
C ALA A 385 4.55 -3.85 -16.39
N ARG A 386 3.72 -2.82 -16.65
CA ARG A 386 2.75 -2.32 -15.70
C ARG A 386 1.67 -3.34 -15.39
N LEU A 387 1.12 -3.99 -16.41
CA LEU A 387 0.15 -5.07 -16.25
C LEU A 387 0.74 -6.22 -15.45
N ALA A 388 1.97 -6.66 -15.76
CA ALA A 388 2.66 -7.70 -15.01
C ALA A 388 2.85 -7.34 -13.53
N SER A 389 3.10 -6.05 -13.22
CA SER A 389 3.18 -5.58 -11.83
C SER A 389 1.83 -5.53 -11.10
N LEU A 390 0.72 -5.53 -11.85
CA LEU A 390 -0.66 -5.45 -11.36
C LEU A 390 -1.39 -6.80 -11.41
N SER A 391 -0.89 -7.75 -12.19
CA SER A 391 -1.44 -9.09 -12.38
C SER A 391 -0.52 -10.11 -11.72
N TYR A 392 -0.74 -10.39 -10.44
CA TYR A 392 -0.24 -11.61 -9.82
C TYR A 392 -1.38 -12.25 -9.02
N THR A 393 -1.75 -13.45 -9.43
CA THR A 393 -2.63 -14.35 -8.68
C THR A 393 -1.77 -15.55 -8.31
N ARG A 394 -1.69 -15.88 -7.02
CA ARG A 394 -1.35 -17.23 -6.59
C ARG A 394 -2.22 -17.65 -5.41
N VAL A 395 -3.35 -18.27 -5.71
CA VAL A 395 -3.91 -19.30 -4.86
C VAL A 395 -3.86 -20.59 -5.68
N HIS A 396 -2.97 -21.50 -5.28
CA HIS A 396 -3.00 -22.89 -5.75
C HIS A 396 -4.14 -23.59 -4.99
N ILE A 397 -5.19 -23.99 -5.69
CA ILE A 397 -6.21 -24.91 -5.16
C ILE A 397 -5.99 -26.25 -5.85
N GLU A 398 -5.29 -27.16 -5.17
CA GLU A 398 -5.28 -28.57 -5.57
C GLU A 398 -6.55 -29.23 -5.03
N ALA A 399 -7.47 -29.57 -5.94
CA ALA A 399 -8.61 -30.41 -5.60
C ALA A 399 -8.15 -31.85 -5.42
N HIS A 400 -8.08 -32.33 -4.17
CA HIS A 400 -7.97 -33.77 -3.92
C HIS A 400 -9.33 -34.43 -4.18
N PRO A 401 -9.41 -35.45 -5.05
CA PRO A 401 -10.63 -36.22 -5.23
C PRO A 401 -10.94 -36.99 -3.94
N GLN A 402 -12.11 -36.73 -3.37
CA GLN A 402 -12.63 -37.49 -2.23
C GLN A 402 -12.71 -38.97 -2.61
N LYS A 403 -11.98 -39.81 -1.86
CA LYS A 403 -12.27 -41.25 -1.82
C LYS A 403 -13.63 -41.44 -1.16
N ALA A 404 -14.56 -42.05 -1.89
CA ALA A 404 -15.80 -42.55 -1.36
C ALA A 404 -15.53 -43.65 -0.32
N ALA A 405 -16.17 -43.53 0.83
CA ALA A 405 -16.47 -44.61 1.76
C ALA A 405 -17.91 -44.42 2.25
#